data_AF-A0A661P9W1-F1
#
_entry.id   AF-A0A661P9W1-F1
#
_cell.length_a   1.000
_cell.length_b   1.000
_cell.length_c   1.000
_cell.angle_alpha   90.00
_cell.angle_beta   90.00
_cell.angle_gamma   90.00
#
_symmetry.space_group_name_H-M   'P 1'
#
loop_
_entity.id
_entity.type
_entity.pdbx_description
1 polymer ?
#
loop_
_entity_poly.entity_id
_entity_poly.type
_entity_poly.pdbx_seq_one_letter_code
_entity_poly.pdbx_strand_id
1 'polypeptide(L)'
;MTTDDFAYLGAGTFGTPFYYGGATNPALGGADEDSLLFQAYDPELTGTFDLGAGDEANYATCMACLLVIEDQPAEGDPARIFFQQSGTLDPGTTSPHYIAGSLTDVTLVEITIDGETGESTPVPDGQCLHVTNLSFDIQPPVTGWLCDPSYYDAGAEDYCDCECGAADPDCDIAEIPIYPCHEGQTCSTQFECEGLPTAWTCDANAFDDGTTCNCGCGVYDPDCEIANAPVTGCTSGTTCNLDYGTCIPDGWTCEPAYYGATDGCDCACGAVDPDCSDSEATVYGCDEPGDTGVCLPDGTCQQS
;
A
#
# COMPACT_ATOMS: atom_id res chain seq x y z
N MET A 1 6.38 -30.72 -6.59
CA MET A 1 5.53 -30.18 -5.50
C MET A 1 4.39 -29.38 -6.11
N THR A 2 3.31 -29.20 -5.37
CA THR A 2 2.15 -28.35 -5.67
C THR A 2 1.74 -27.57 -4.42
N THR A 3 0.65 -26.82 -4.49
CA THR A 3 -0.06 -26.21 -3.37
C THR A 3 -1.55 -26.37 -3.68
N ASP A 4 -2.34 -26.72 -2.67
CA ASP A 4 -3.78 -26.97 -2.84
C ASP A 4 -4.63 -25.74 -2.50
N ASP A 5 -3.99 -24.67 -2.02
CA ASP A 5 -4.58 -23.52 -1.35
C ASP A 5 -3.92 -22.19 -1.76
N PHE A 6 -3.44 -22.10 -3.01
CA PHE A 6 -2.80 -20.88 -3.52
C PHE A 6 -3.79 -19.69 -3.47
N ALA A 7 -3.46 -18.71 -2.64
CA ALA A 7 -4.31 -17.56 -2.33
C ALA A 7 -3.49 -16.27 -2.27
N TYR A 8 -4.19 -15.13 -2.20
CA TYR A 8 -3.58 -13.85 -1.87
C TYR A 8 -3.31 -13.76 -0.37
N LEU A 9 -2.10 -13.35 0.00
CA LEU A 9 -1.61 -13.33 1.39
C LEU A 9 -1.41 -11.91 1.93
N GLY A 10 -1.58 -10.89 1.10
CA GLY A 10 -1.39 -9.48 1.46
C GLY A 10 -0.35 -8.77 0.58
N ALA A 11 -0.06 -7.52 0.92
CA ALA A 11 0.96 -6.70 0.26
C ALA A 11 2.02 -6.23 1.27
N GLY A 12 3.20 -5.88 0.77
CA GLY A 12 4.22 -5.22 1.58
C GLY A 12 3.76 -3.86 2.10
N THR A 13 4.46 -3.35 3.11
CA THR A 13 4.11 -2.09 3.82
C THR A 13 3.91 -0.88 2.91
N PHE A 14 4.54 -0.88 1.73
CA PHE A 14 4.45 0.21 0.75
C PHE A 14 3.62 -0.16 -0.48
N GLY A 15 2.71 -1.13 -0.35
CA GLY A 15 1.84 -1.61 -1.44
C GLY A 15 2.48 -2.67 -2.34
N THR A 16 3.79 -2.91 -2.23
CA THR A 16 4.50 -3.99 -2.93
C THR A 16 5.58 -4.63 -2.04
N PRO A 17 5.99 -5.88 -2.32
CA PRO A 17 5.38 -6.79 -3.30
C PRO A 17 4.00 -7.29 -2.86
N PHE A 18 3.21 -7.76 -3.82
CA PHE A 18 2.01 -8.56 -3.55
C PHE A 18 2.42 -10.00 -3.30
N TYR A 19 1.92 -10.58 -2.21
CA TYR A 19 2.24 -11.94 -1.79
C TYR A 19 1.10 -12.89 -2.15
N TYR A 20 1.45 -13.98 -2.81
CA TYR A 20 0.55 -15.06 -3.13
C TYR A 20 1.19 -16.38 -2.71
N GLY A 21 0.40 -17.37 -2.32
CA GLY A 21 1.00 -18.61 -1.87
C GLY A 21 0.05 -19.50 -1.10
N GLY A 22 0.62 -20.55 -0.53
CA GLY A 22 -0.11 -21.53 0.25
C GLY A 22 0.83 -22.61 0.78
N ALA A 23 0.27 -23.57 1.50
CA ALA A 23 1.03 -24.69 2.02
C ALA A 23 1.57 -25.57 0.90
N THR A 24 2.77 -26.13 1.10
CA THR A 24 3.35 -27.07 0.14
C THR A 24 2.69 -28.45 0.20
N ASN A 25 2.52 -29.09 -0.96
CA ASN A 25 2.08 -30.48 -1.06
C ASN A 25 3.06 -31.31 -1.94
N PRO A 26 3.66 -32.38 -1.39
CA PRO A 26 3.65 -32.76 0.03
C PRO A 26 4.39 -31.74 0.90
N ALA A 27 4.10 -31.75 2.20
CA ALA A 27 4.93 -31.08 3.21
C ALA A 27 6.39 -31.56 3.10
N LEU A 28 7.30 -30.64 3.43
CA LEU A 28 8.74 -30.79 3.34
C LEU A 28 9.32 -30.96 4.75
N GLY A 29 10.57 -31.42 4.83
CA GLY A 29 11.32 -31.43 6.09
C GLY A 29 10.62 -32.01 7.32
N GLY A 30 10.60 -31.20 8.37
CA GLY A 30 10.13 -31.46 9.71
C GLY A 30 8.63 -31.26 9.89
N ALA A 31 8.26 -30.55 10.96
CA ALA A 31 6.86 -30.38 11.39
C ALA A 31 6.46 -28.92 11.51
N ASP A 32 7.39 -28.00 11.24
CA ASP A 32 7.11 -26.57 11.22
C ASP A 32 6.47 -26.21 9.86
N GLU A 33 6.11 -24.95 9.65
CA GLU A 33 5.30 -24.57 8.49
C GLU A 33 6.10 -24.56 7.19
N ASP A 34 5.55 -25.15 6.13
CA ASP A 34 6.12 -25.09 4.78
C ASP A 34 5.23 -24.25 3.87
N SER A 35 5.80 -23.24 3.23
CA SER A 35 5.06 -22.36 2.31
C SER A 35 5.72 -22.27 0.95
N LEU A 36 4.89 -22.28 -0.09
CA LEU A 36 5.24 -21.78 -1.42
C LEU A 36 4.78 -20.32 -1.48
N LEU A 37 5.71 -19.42 -1.77
CA LEU A 37 5.48 -17.99 -1.81
C LEU A 37 5.84 -17.44 -3.19
N PHE A 38 4.89 -16.76 -3.82
CA PHE A 38 5.08 -15.97 -5.02
C PHE A 38 4.97 -14.48 -4.67
N GLN A 39 6.00 -13.72 -4.98
CA GLN A 39 6.08 -12.28 -4.75
C GLN A 39 6.03 -11.56 -6.09
N ALA A 40 5.06 -10.67 -6.29
CA ALA A 40 4.97 -9.82 -7.47
C ALA A 40 5.23 -8.36 -7.07
N TYR A 41 6.36 -7.80 -7.53
CA TYR A 41 6.70 -6.39 -7.30
C TYR A 41 5.99 -5.43 -8.25
N ASP A 42 5.42 -5.96 -9.33
CA ASP A 42 4.53 -5.26 -10.25
C ASP A 42 3.17 -5.99 -10.23
N PRO A 43 2.06 -5.35 -9.84
CA PRO A 43 0.74 -5.97 -9.86
C PRO A 43 0.17 -6.17 -11.26
N GLU A 44 0.74 -5.53 -12.29
CA GLU A 44 0.27 -5.58 -13.68
C GLU A 44 1.26 -6.35 -14.57
N LEU A 45 1.77 -7.48 -14.08
CA LEU A 45 2.68 -8.34 -14.86
C LEU A 45 2.09 -8.69 -16.21
N THR A 46 2.84 -8.44 -17.29
CA THR A 46 2.44 -8.79 -18.65
C THR A 46 3.53 -9.58 -19.38
N GLY A 47 3.10 -10.50 -20.25
CA GLY A 47 4.02 -11.36 -20.99
C GLY A 47 4.51 -12.55 -20.18
N THR A 48 5.49 -13.27 -20.72
CA THR A 48 6.02 -14.50 -20.13
C THR A 48 7.42 -14.26 -19.58
N PHE A 49 7.69 -14.76 -18.37
CA PHE A 49 8.96 -14.56 -17.67
C PHE A 49 9.77 -15.86 -17.62
N ASP A 50 11.05 -15.78 -17.96
CA ASP A 50 12.02 -16.85 -17.70
C ASP A 50 12.60 -16.66 -16.30
N LEU A 51 12.20 -17.51 -15.37
CA LEU A 51 12.50 -17.38 -13.95
C LEU A 51 13.98 -17.65 -13.61
N GLY A 52 14.81 -18.02 -14.59
CA GLY A 52 16.24 -18.23 -14.42
C GLY A 52 17.12 -17.18 -15.08
N ALA A 53 16.54 -16.12 -15.64
CA ALA A 53 17.26 -15.17 -16.49
C ALA A 53 17.07 -13.72 -16.06
N GLY A 54 18.05 -12.87 -16.37
CA GLY A 54 17.98 -11.43 -16.11
C GLY A 54 17.79 -11.13 -14.61
N ASP A 55 16.88 -10.22 -14.31
CA ASP A 55 16.57 -9.77 -12.95
C ASP A 55 15.95 -10.89 -12.11
N GLU A 56 15.23 -11.82 -12.73
CA GLU A 56 14.58 -12.97 -12.07
C GLU A 56 15.57 -14.03 -11.54
N ALA A 57 16.85 -13.95 -11.94
CA ALA A 57 17.87 -14.93 -11.58
C ALA A 57 18.47 -14.73 -10.17
N ASN A 58 18.14 -13.64 -9.47
CA ASN A 58 18.58 -13.39 -8.10
C ASN A 58 17.47 -12.75 -7.26
N TYR A 59 17.33 -13.17 -6.01
CA TYR A 59 16.31 -12.65 -5.10
C TYR A 59 16.39 -11.12 -4.93
N ALA A 60 17.61 -10.54 -4.91
CA ALA A 60 17.78 -9.09 -4.73
C ALA A 60 17.20 -8.23 -5.85
N THR A 61 17.05 -8.79 -7.05
CA THR A 61 16.66 -8.05 -8.27
C THR A 61 15.34 -8.51 -8.85
N CYS A 62 14.86 -9.67 -8.44
CA CYS A 62 13.73 -10.34 -9.03
C CYS A 62 12.43 -9.54 -8.86
N MET A 63 11.61 -9.49 -9.92
CA MET A 63 10.32 -8.81 -9.92
C MET A 63 9.14 -9.77 -9.77
N ALA A 64 9.33 -11.05 -10.13
CA ALA A 64 8.35 -12.11 -10.02
C ALA A 64 8.99 -13.35 -9.36
N CYS A 65 8.98 -13.37 -8.03
CA CYS A 65 9.84 -14.24 -7.24
C CYS A 65 9.09 -15.41 -6.65
N LEU A 66 9.49 -16.62 -7.03
CA LEU A 66 9.02 -17.85 -6.43
C LEU A 66 10.03 -18.35 -5.39
N LEU A 67 9.55 -18.47 -4.15
CA LEU A 67 10.25 -19.05 -3.02
C LEU A 67 9.49 -20.27 -2.49
N VAL A 68 10.26 -21.16 -1.87
CA VAL A 68 9.71 -22.13 -0.92
C VAL A 68 10.46 -21.98 0.38
N ILE A 69 9.72 -21.82 1.46
CA ILE A 69 10.24 -21.74 2.82
C ILE A 69 9.90 -23.08 3.49
N GLU A 70 10.91 -23.82 3.93
CA GLU A 70 10.77 -25.12 4.59
C GLU A 70 11.00 -24.96 6.09
N ASP A 71 10.10 -25.54 6.89
CA ASP A 71 10.13 -25.55 8.35
C ASP A 71 10.33 -24.14 8.97
N GLN A 72 9.43 -23.20 8.66
CA GLN A 72 9.42 -21.88 9.29
C GLN A 72 8.85 -21.97 10.72
N PRO A 73 9.66 -21.72 11.77
CA PRO A 73 9.16 -21.67 13.13
C PRO A 73 8.41 -20.36 13.40
N ALA A 74 7.63 -20.33 14.48
CA ALA A 74 6.96 -19.11 14.96
C ALA A 74 7.95 -17.98 15.33
N GLU A 75 9.17 -18.35 15.76
CA GLU A 75 10.26 -17.41 16.03
C GLU A 75 11.57 -17.99 15.48
N GLY A 76 12.30 -17.20 14.70
CA GLY A 76 13.61 -17.57 14.14
C GLY A 76 13.59 -17.82 12.63
N ASP A 77 14.73 -18.30 12.14
CA ASP A 77 14.95 -18.54 10.71
C ASP A 77 14.37 -19.90 10.30
N PRO A 78 13.90 -20.04 9.05
CA PRO A 78 13.46 -21.32 8.51
C PRO A 78 14.62 -22.31 8.40
N ALA A 79 14.32 -23.60 8.31
CA ALA A 79 15.37 -24.60 8.10
C ALA A 79 16.04 -24.42 6.74
N ARG A 80 15.26 -24.10 5.69
CA ARG A 80 15.76 -23.83 4.34
C ARG A 80 14.90 -22.83 3.59
N ILE A 81 15.54 -22.18 2.63
CA ILE A 81 14.89 -21.32 1.63
C ILE A 81 15.30 -21.83 0.26
N PHE A 82 14.32 -22.02 -0.62
CA PHE A 82 14.54 -22.35 -2.02
C PHE A 82 14.09 -21.18 -2.88
N PHE A 83 14.85 -20.89 -3.93
CA PHE A 83 14.53 -19.84 -4.89
C PHE A 83 14.61 -20.39 -6.32
N GLN A 84 13.80 -19.83 -7.20
CA GLN A 84 13.78 -20.17 -8.61
C GLN A 84 15.19 -20.11 -9.25
N GLN A 85 15.50 -21.15 -10.02
CA GLN A 85 16.72 -21.23 -10.84
C GLN A 85 16.39 -21.30 -12.33
N SER A 86 15.22 -21.85 -12.67
CA SER A 86 14.73 -21.95 -14.04
C SER A 86 13.23 -22.15 -14.05
N GLY A 87 12.62 -22.01 -15.22
CA GLY A 87 11.22 -22.29 -15.46
C GLY A 87 10.52 -21.09 -16.07
N THR A 88 9.21 -21.19 -16.20
CA THR A 88 8.42 -20.16 -16.87
C THR A 88 7.23 -19.76 -16.04
N LEU A 89 7.05 -18.45 -15.85
CA LEU A 89 5.82 -17.84 -15.37
C LEU A 89 5.06 -17.24 -16.55
N ASP A 90 3.81 -17.65 -16.71
CA ASP A 90 2.82 -17.02 -17.56
C ASP A 90 1.72 -16.45 -16.65
N PRO A 91 1.74 -15.15 -16.32
CA PRO A 91 0.86 -14.54 -15.33
C PRO A 91 -0.55 -14.26 -15.88
N GLY A 92 -0.83 -14.57 -17.15
CA GLY A 92 -2.17 -14.48 -17.76
C GLY A 92 -2.84 -13.12 -17.58
N THR A 93 -3.84 -13.03 -16.71
CA THR A 93 -4.52 -11.77 -16.35
C THR A 93 -4.14 -11.36 -14.94
N THR A 94 -3.68 -10.12 -14.79
CA THR A 94 -3.17 -9.55 -13.55
C THR A 94 -3.84 -8.22 -13.26
N SER A 95 -4.07 -7.96 -11.97
CA SER A 95 -4.40 -6.65 -11.41
C SER A 95 -3.92 -6.65 -9.95
N PRO A 96 -3.92 -5.50 -9.25
CA PRO A 96 -3.73 -5.51 -7.79
C PRO A 96 -4.62 -6.57 -7.13
N HIS A 97 -4.03 -7.34 -6.20
CA HIS A 97 -4.63 -8.45 -5.45
C HIS A 97 -5.08 -9.70 -6.24
N TYR A 98 -5.24 -9.63 -7.57
CA TYR A 98 -5.83 -10.70 -8.38
C TYR A 98 -4.90 -11.15 -9.51
N ILE A 99 -4.77 -12.46 -9.66
CA ILE A 99 -3.87 -13.05 -10.65
C ILE A 99 -4.38 -14.40 -11.14
N ALA A 100 -4.42 -14.59 -12.46
CA ALA A 100 -4.76 -15.85 -13.10
C ALA A 100 -3.64 -16.25 -14.05
N GLY A 101 -2.86 -17.27 -13.68
CA GLY A 101 -1.65 -17.63 -14.39
C GLY A 101 -1.17 -19.05 -14.14
N SER A 102 0.04 -19.34 -14.62
CA SER A 102 0.67 -20.64 -14.45
C SER A 102 2.19 -20.58 -14.38
N LEU A 103 2.74 -21.52 -13.63
CA LEU A 103 4.15 -21.84 -13.56
C LEU A 103 4.39 -23.18 -14.25
N THR A 104 5.40 -23.24 -15.13
CA THR A 104 5.74 -24.45 -15.90
C THR A 104 7.22 -24.77 -15.74
N ASP A 105 7.51 -26.05 -15.48
CA ASP A 105 8.87 -26.61 -15.44
C ASP A 105 9.84 -25.84 -14.52
N VAL A 106 9.33 -25.38 -13.37
CA VAL A 106 10.11 -24.56 -12.44
C VAL A 106 10.99 -25.43 -11.59
N THR A 107 12.28 -25.11 -11.57
CA THR A 107 13.26 -25.70 -10.65
C THR A 107 13.65 -24.66 -9.64
N LEU A 108 13.49 -24.97 -8.36
CA LEU A 108 14.00 -24.16 -7.25
C LEU A 108 15.20 -24.84 -6.62
N VAL A 109 16.19 -24.07 -6.21
CA VAL A 109 17.39 -24.56 -5.54
C VAL A 109 17.51 -23.93 -4.17
N GLU A 110 18.08 -24.68 -3.23
CA GLU A 110 18.38 -24.18 -1.89
C GLU A 110 19.37 -23.00 -1.99
N ILE A 111 19.03 -21.88 -1.34
CA ILE A 111 19.82 -20.65 -1.34
C ILE A 111 20.03 -20.15 0.10
N THR A 112 21.06 -19.32 0.28
CA THR A 112 21.16 -18.35 1.38
C THR A 112 20.86 -16.96 0.86
N ILE A 113 20.23 -16.10 1.67
CA ILE A 113 19.97 -14.69 1.34
C ILE A 113 20.83 -13.83 2.27
N ASP A 114 21.57 -12.88 1.70
CA ASP A 114 22.28 -11.88 2.49
C ASP A 114 21.28 -10.90 3.12
N GLY A 115 21.34 -10.72 4.44
CA GLY A 115 20.36 -9.90 5.17
C GLY A 115 20.48 -8.39 4.95
N GLU A 116 21.59 -7.90 4.38
CA GLU A 116 21.79 -6.48 4.08
C GLU A 116 21.48 -6.16 2.61
N THR A 117 21.91 -7.03 1.69
CA THR A 117 21.78 -6.78 0.25
C THR A 117 20.61 -7.50 -0.41
N GLY A 118 20.07 -8.53 0.24
CA GLY A 118 19.09 -9.44 -0.36
C GLY A 118 19.69 -10.39 -1.39
N GLU A 119 21.01 -10.40 -1.61
CA GLU A 119 21.60 -11.25 -2.65
C GLU A 119 21.44 -12.74 -2.30
N SER A 120 20.81 -13.48 -3.20
CA SER A 120 20.69 -14.95 -3.07
C SER A 120 21.93 -15.65 -3.59
N THR A 121 22.44 -16.63 -2.83
CA THR A 121 23.55 -17.50 -3.25
C THR A 121 23.14 -18.97 -3.13
N PRO A 122 23.24 -19.78 -4.21
CA PRO A 122 22.97 -21.22 -4.14
C PRO A 122 23.86 -21.93 -3.12
N VAL A 123 23.25 -22.78 -2.30
CA VAL A 123 23.97 -23.63 -1.34
C VAL A 123 24.71 -24.75 -2.11
N PRO A 124 26.03 -24.90 -1.96
CA PRO A 124 26.76 -25.99 -2.59
C PRO A 124 26.22 -27.36 -2.16
N ASP A 125 25.92 -28.22 -3.14
CA ASP A 125 25.28 -29.52 -2.93
C ASP A 125 23.92 -29.43 -2.18
N GLY A 126 23.28 -28.26 -2.24
CA GLY A 126 21.95 -28.00 -1.68
C GLY A 126 20.85 -28.78 -2.38
N GLN A 127 19.69 -28.84 -1.73
CA GLN A 127 18.53 -29.53 -2.29
C GLN A 127 17.89 -28.74 -3.43
N CYS A 128 17.10 -29.45 -4.24
CA CYS A 128 16.34 -28.86 -5.33
C CYS A 128 14.88 -29.34 -5.26
N LEU A 129 13.96 -28.42 -5.53
CA LEU A 129 12.54 -28.69 -5.65
C LEU A 129 12.12 -28.46 -7.10
N HIS A 130 11.06 -29.15 -7.51
CA HIS A 130 10.55 -29.06 -8.87
C HIS A 130 9.03 -28.93 -8.88
N VAL A 131 8.54 -27.89 -9.57
CA VAL A 131 7.13 -27.65 -9.86
C VAL A 131 6.94 -27.90 -11.35
N THR A 132 6.40 -29.06 -11.69
CA THR A 132 6.18 -29.42 -13.10
C THR A 132 5.15 -28.51 -13.76
N ASN A 133 4.04 -28.29 -13.08
CA ASN A 133 3.01 -27.33 -13.48
C ASN A 133 2.21 -26.91 -12.25
N LEU A 134 2.01 -25.61 -12.07
CA LEU A 134 1.08 -25.05 -11.10
C LEU A 134 0.24 -24.00 -11.82
N SER A 135 -1.08 -24.12 -11.75
CA SER A 135 -2.00 -23.12 -12.27
C SER A 135 -2.73 -22.50 -11.09
N PHE A 136 -2.89 -21.18 -11.10
CA PHE A 136 -3.56 -20.42 -10.06
C PHE A 136 -4.53 -19.44 -10.69
N ASP A 137 -5.63 -19.18 -9.98
CA ASP A 137 -6.73 -18.36 -10.45
C ASP A 137 -7.35 -17.65 -9.25
N ILE A 138 -6.70 -16.55 -8.85
CA ILE A 138 -7.14 -15.70 -7.76
C ILE A 138 -8.02 -14.61 -8.38
N GLN A 139 -9.32 -14.80 -8.22
CA GLN A 139 -10.34 -13.92 -8.79
C GLN A 139 -10.91 -12.99 -7.72
N PRO A 140 -11.43 -11.82 -8.11
CA PRO A 140 -12.17 -10.98 -7.21
C PRO A 140 -13.44 -11.67 -6.70
N PRO A 141 -13.88 -11.35 -5.46
CA PRO A 141 -15.07 -11.97 -4.86
C PRO A 141 -16.34 -11.70 -5.67
N VAL A 142 -16.41 -10.52 -6.31
CA VAL A 142 -17.43 -10.14 -7.28
C VAL A 142 -16.79 -9.45 -8.49
N THR A 143 -17.48 -9.51 -9.64
CA THR A 143 -17.00 -8.85 -10.85
C THR A 143 -16.88 -7.35 -10.64
N GLY A 144 -15.69 -6.81 -10.89
CA GLY A 144 -15.40 -5.38 -10.77
C GLY A 144 -14.82 -4.95 -9.43
N TRP A 145 -14.71 -5.86 -8.44
CA TRP A 145 -14.03 -5.54 -7.19
C TRP A 145 -12.52 -5.41 -7.41
N LEU A 146 -11.94 -4.30 -6.95
CA LEU A 146 -10.55 -3.90 -7.20
C LEU A 146 -9.67 -3.85 -5.93
N CYS A 147 -10.29 -3.82 -4.75
CA CYS A 147 -9.58 -3.75 -3.47
C CYS A 147 -9.10 -5.12 -3.00
N ASP A 148 -8.41 -5.13 -1.85
CA ASP A 148 -8.05 -6.35 -1.14
C ASP A 148 -9.32 -7.22 -0.92
N PRO A 149 -9.27 -8.52 -1.24
CA PRO A 149 -10.42 -9.41 -1.04
C PRO A 149 -10.82 -9.57 0.42
N SER A 150 -9.94 -9.26 1.39
CA SER A 150 -10.26 -9.34 2.82
C SER A 150 -11.23 -8.25 3.30
N TYR A 151 -11.39 -7.17 2.53
CA TYR A 151 -12.32 -6.07 2.82
C TYR A 151 -13.75 -6.33 2.32
N TYR A 152 -13.95 -7.34 1.47
CA TYR A 152 -15.27 -7.62 0.91
C TYR A 152 -16.17 -8.40 1.89
N ASP A 153 -17.32 -7.83 2.30
CA ASP A 153 -18.28 -8.49 3.21
C ASP A 153 -17.61 -8.94 4.53
N ALA A 154 -16.72 -8.09 5.04
CA ALA A 154 -15.95 -8.29 6.26
C ALA A 154 -16.81 -8.11 7.53
N GLY A 155 -17.97 -7.46 7.40
CA GLY A 155 -18.97 -7.31 8.44
C GLY A 155 -18.78 -6.08 9.31
N ALA A 156 -19.56 -6.01 10.39
CA ALA A 156 -19.64 -4.84 11.27
C ALA A 156 -18.37 -4.46 12.08
N GLU A 157 -17.29 -5.24 11.95
CA GLU A 157 -15.99 -4.90 12.52
C GLU A 157 -15.10 -4.14 11.52
N ASP A 158 -15.54 -4.01 10.27
CA ASP A 158 -14.87 -3.29 9.19
C ASP A 158 -15.67 -2.07 8.73
N TYR A 159 -15.21 -1.42 7.65
CA TYR A 159 -15.83 -0.29 6.98
C TYR A 159 -16.70 -0.74 5.80
N CYS A 160 -17.52 0.19 5.27
CA CYS A 160 -18.07 0.05 3.93
C CYS A 160 -17.02 0.57 2.96
N ASP A 161 -16.39 -0.31 2.20
CA ASP A 161 -15.32 0.00 1.26
C ASP A 161 -15.90 0.48 -0.07
N CYS A 162 -16.13 1.79 -0.10
CA CYS A 162 -16.45 2.53 -1.31
C CYS A 162 -15.21 2.64 -2.21
N GLU A 163 -15.42 2.92 -3.50
CA GLU A 163 -14.35 3.07 -4.51
C GLU A 163 -13.58 1.78 -4.86
N CYS A 164 -14.04 0.64 -4.36
CA CYS A 164 -13.52 -0.68 -4.73
C CYS A 164 -14.05 -1.21 -6.07
N GLY A 165 -14.72 -0.39 -6.89
CA GLY A 165 -15.21 -0.75 -8.23
C GLY A 165 -16.42 -1.69 -8.28
N ALA A 166 -16.83 -2.24 -7.14
CA ALA A 166 -18.08 -2.98 -6.96
C ALA A 166 -18.69 -2.69 -5.59
N ALA A 167 -19.97 -3.02 -5.41
CA ALA A 167 -20.68 -2.81 -4.15
C ALA A 167 -20.08 -3.70 -3.06
N ASP A 168 -19.67 -3.08 -1.96
CA ASP A 168 -19.40 -3.77 -0.72
C ASP A 168 -20.73 -4.04 0.03
N PRO A 169 -21.06 -5.31 0.34
CA PRO A 169 -22.21 -5.64 1.18
C PRO A 169 -22.25 -4.93 2.53
N ASP A 170 -21.09 -4.51 3.08
CA ASP A 170 -21.03 -3.79 4.36
C ASP A 170 -21.69 -2.41 4.29
N CYS A 171 -21.85 -1.84 3.09
CA CYS A 171 -22.58 -0.59 2.85
C CYS A 171 -24.09 -0.66 3.13
N ASP A 172 -24.67 -1.86 3.22
CA ASP A 172 -26.07 -2.05 3.62
C ASP A 172 -26.26 -2.12 5.15
N ILE A 173 -25.17 -2.13 5.92
CA ILE A 173 -25.21 -2.18 7.37
C ILE A 173 -25.28 -0.76 7.94
N ALA A 174 -26.29 -0.53 8.78
CA ALA A 174 -26.44 0.76 9.45
C ALA A 174 -25.32 1.01 10.46
N GLU A 175 -24.83 2.26 10.51
CA GLU A 175 -23.84 2.75 11.48
C GLU A 175 -22.39 2.25 11.28
N ILE A 176 -22.08 1.57 10.18
CA ILE A 176 -20.69 1.33 9.76
C ILE A 176 -20.13 2.60 9.08
N PRO A 177 -18.90 3.04 9.39
CA PRO A 177 -18.28 4.15 8.68
C PRO A 177 -17.96 3.75 7.24
N ILE A 178 -18.11 4.70 6.31
CA ILE A 178 -17.86 4.49 4.90
C ILE A 178 -16.43 4.96 4.60
N TYR A 179 -15.59 4.10 4.06
CA TYR A 179 -14.22 4.41 3.66
C TYR A 179 -14.13 4.40 2.13
N PRO A 180 -13.34 5.28 1.47
CA PRO A 180 -12.58 6.39 2.02
C PRO A 180 -13.41 7.67 2.26
N CYS A 181 -14.75 7.60 2.22
CA CYS A 181 -15.60 8.78 2.27
C CYS A 181 -15.53 9.57 3.59
N HIS A 182 -15.71 10.89 3.50
CA HIS A 182 -15.74 11.76 4.68
C HIS A 182 -17.09 11.69 5.43
N GLU A 183 -17.07 12.06 6.71
CA GLU A 183 -18.28 12.11 7.54
C GLU A 183 -19.39 12.96 6.89
N GLY A 184 -20.57 12.37 6.70
CA GLY A 184 -21.73 13.02 6.06
C GLY A 184 -21.90 12.67 4.58
N GLN A 185 -20.91 12.02 3.96
CA GLN A 185 -21.05 11.43 2.63
C GLN A 185 -21.67 10.03 2.68
N THR A 186 -22.07 9.53 1.51
CA THR A 186 -22.62 8.18 1.30
C THR A 186 -21.92 7.51 0.13
N CYS A 187 -21.75 6.18 0.18
CA CYS A 187 -21.29 5.44 -0.99
C CYS A 187 -22.43 5.31 -2.01
N SER A 188 -22.20 5.79 -3.23
CA SER A 188 -23.20 5.76 -4.28
C SER A 188 -23.34 4.38 -4.91
N THR A 189 -24.36 4.21 -5.74
CA THR A 189 -24.51 2.99 -6.56
C THR A 189 -23.46 2.85 -7.66
N GLN A 190 -22.64 3.89 -7.88
CA GLN A 190 -21.49 3.87 -8.78
C GLN A 190 -20.18 3.60 -8.03
N PHE A 191 -20.27 3.34 -6.73
CA PHE A 191 -19.13 3.05 -5.85
C PHE A 191 -18.22 4.28 -5.68
N GLU A 192 -18.82 5.47 -5.67
CA GLU A 192 -18.12 6.75 -5.48
C GLU A 192 -18.68 7.44 -4.23
N CYS A 193 -17.84 8.21 -3.53
CA CYS A 193 -18.28 9.02 -2.40
C CYS A 193 -19.16 10.19 -2.87
N GLU A 194 -20.44 10.17 -2.51
CA GLU A 194 -21.40 11.22 -2.88
C GLU A 194 -21.88 12.03 -1.67
N GLY A 195 -22.24 13.28 -1.92
CA GLY A 195 -22.77 14.19 -0.91
C GLY A 195 -21.73 15.16 -0.38
N LEU A 196 -22.17 16.08 0.48
CA LEU A 196 -21.33 17.13 1.03
C LEU A 196 -20.72 16.67 2.36
N PRO A 197 -19.39 16.63 2.49
CA PRO A 197 -18.73 16.37 3.78
C PRO A 197 -19.20 17.37 4.84
N THR A 198 -19.40 16.89 6.07
CA THR A 198 -19.85 17.72 7.19
C THR A 198 -18.82 18.80 7.54
N ALA A 199 -17.54 18.51 7.31
CA ALA A 199 -16.43 19.43 7.53
C ALA A 199 -16.21 20.42 6.37
N TRP A 200 -16.95 20.31 5.26
CA TRP A 200 -16.90 21.29 4.17
C TRP A 200 -17.53 22.63 4.60
N THR A 201 -16.79 23.72 4.41
CA THR A 201 -17.16 25.07 4.87
C THR A 201 -17.37 26.09 3.74
N CYS A 202 -17.00 25.74 2.51
CA CYS A 202 -17.22 26.58 1.33
C CYS A 202 -18.64 26.46 0.76
N ASP A 203 -18.92 27.06 -0.40
CA ASP A 203 -20.21 26.88 -1.07
C ASP A 203 -20.42 25.39 -1.38
N ALA A 204 -21.59 24.87 -1.02
CA ALA A 204 -21.92 23.46 -1.23
C ALA A 204 -21.92 23.07 -2.71
N ASN A 205 -22.16 24.02 -3.62
CA ASN A 205 -22.14 23.76 -5.06
C ASN A 205 -20.74 23.80 -5.68
N ALA A 206 -19.71 24.09 -4.87
CA ALA A 206 -18.33 24.12 -5.30
C ALA A 206 -17.56 22.85 -4.88
N PHE A 207 -18.14 21.98 -4.06
CA PHE A 207 -17.52 20.71 -3.72
C PHE A 207 -17.71 19.70 -4.85
N ASP A 208 -16.61 19.18 -5.41
CA ASP A 208 -16.62 18.18 -6.49
C ASP A 208 -17.56 18.58 -7.66
N ASP A 209 -17.41 19.84 -8.12
CA ASP A 209 -18.29 20.42 -9.15
C ASP A 209 -17.75 20.21 -10.58
N GLY A 210 -16.57 19.62 -10.69
CA GLY A 210 -15.87 19.31 -11.93
C GLY A 210 -15.10 20.51 -12.52
N THR A 211 -14.94 21.62 -11.78
CA THR A 211 -14.45 22.87 -12.36
C THR A 211 -13.24 23.49 -11.68
N THR A 212 -13.20 23.55 -10.35
CA THR A 212 -12.25 24.39 -9.61
C THR A 212 -11.82 23.66 -8.36
N CYS A 213 -10.52 23.56 -8.11
CA CYS A 213 -9.98 23.04 -6.86
C CYS A 213 -10.16 24.12 -5.76
N ASN A 214 -11.14 23.96 -4.88
CA ASN A 214 -11.46 24.89 -3.80
C ASN A 214 -10.74 24.51 -2.50
N CYS A 215 -9.69 25.25 -2.19
CA CYS A 215 -8.83 24.97 -1.05
C CYS A 215 -9.17 25.85 0.15
N GLY A 216 -8.76 25.41 1.34
CA GLY A 216 -9.11 26.05 2.61
C GLY A 216 -10.58 25.86 2.98
N CYS A 217 -11.25 24.87 2.39
CA CYS A 217 -12.66 24.59 2.58
C CYS A 217 -12.95 23.59 3.71
N GLY A 218 -11.93 23.19 4.47
CA GLY A 218 -12.04 22.33 5.67
C GLY A 218 -11.80 20.85 5.37
N VAL A 219 -12.08 20.39 4.16
CA VAL A 219 -11.67 19.06 3.64
C VAL A 219 -11.12 19.22 2.23
N TYR A 220 -10.47 18.16 1.74
CA TYR A 220 -10.02 18.05 0.37
C TYR A 220 -11.20 18.21 -0.63
N ASP A 221 -10.94 18.90 -1.73
CA ASP A 221 -11.88 19.06 -2.84
C ASP A 221 -11.46 18.11 -3.98
N PRO A 222 -12.26 17.09 -4.34
CA PRO A 222 -11.92 16.14 -5.40
C PRO A 222 -11.58 16.80 -6.75
N ASP A 223 -12.05 18.02 -7.00
CA ASP A 223 -11.69 18.80 -8.20
C ASP A 223 -10.18 19.10 -8.31
N CYS A 224 -9.42 18.93 -7.23
CA CYS A 224 -7.97 19.07 -7.18
C CYS A 224 -7.22 17.94 -7.90
N GLU A 225 -7.83 16.78 -8.14
CA GLU A 225 -7.29 15.72 -9.01
C GLU A 225 -7.42 16.04 -10.50
N ILE A 226 -8.30 16.99 -10.86
CA ILE A 226 -8.50 17.36 -12.25
C ILE A 226 -7.27 18.10 -12.75
N ALA A 227 -6.59 17.50 -13.73
CA ALA A 227 -5.38 18.06 -14.31
C ALA A 227 -5.59 19.51 -14.81
N ASN A 228 -4.89 20.45 -14.19
CA ASN A 228 -4.94 21.89 -14.46
C ASN A 228 -6.26 22.59 -14.06
N ALA A 229 -7.03 22.02 -13.12
CA ALA A 229 -8.11 22.78 -12.49
C ALA A 229 -7.56 24.08 -11.88
N PRO A 230 -8.25 25.22 -12.08
CA PRO A 230 -7.92 26.44 -11.37
C PRO A 230 -8.02 26.21 -9.86
N VAL A 231 -7.00 26.65 -9.12
CA VAL A 231 -7.00 26.61 -7.65
C VAL A 231 -7.54 27.92 -7.10
N THR A 232 -8.47 27.85 -6.15
CA THR A 232 -9.02 29.00 -5.42
C THR A 232 -8.96 28.79 -3.91
N GLY A 233 -9.22 29.85 -3.14
CA GLY A 233 -9.24 29.81 -1.67
C GLY A 233 -7.88 30.08 -1.00
N CYS A 234 -6.77 29.83 -1.69
CA CYS A 234 -5.43 30.14 -1.20
C CYS A 234 -5.00 31.59 -1.50
N THR A 235 -4.32 32.21 -0.55
CA THR A 235 -3.77 33.57 -0.71
C THR A 235 -2.49 33.57 -1.56
N SER A 236 -2.11 34.74 -2.08
CA SER A 236 -0.83 34.90 -2.77
C SER A 236 0.34 34.47 -1.88
N GLY A 237 1.16 33.52 -2.35
CA GLY A 237 2.27 32.95 -1.58
C GLY A 237 1.94 31.64 -0.85
N THR A 238 0.80 31.03 -1.18
CA THR A 238 0.41 29.69 -0.71
C THR A 238 0.00 28.81 -1.89
N THR A 239 0.23 27.51 -1.78
CA THR A 239 -0.16 26.47 -2.73
C THR A 239 -1.14 25.52 -2.04
N CYS A 240 -2.11 24.99 -2.78
CA CYS A 240 -3.06 24.04 -2.21
C CYS A 240 -2.40 22.67 -2.01
N ASN A 241 -2.57 22.12 -0.81
CA ASN A 241 -2.30 20.73 -0.50
C ASN A 241 -3.35 19.86 -1.18
N LEU A 242 -2.92 19.01 -2.09
CA LEU A 242 -3.81 18.11 -2.82
C LEU A 242 -4.22 16.89 -1.98
N ASP A 243 -3.65 16.68 -0.80
CA ASP A 243 -4.02 15.54 0.06
C ASP A 243 -5.05 15.94 1.12
N TYR A 244 -5.01 17.19 1.59
CA TYR A 244 -5.82 17.67 2.73
C TYR A 244 -6.67 18.91 2.39
N GLY A 245 -6.54 19.46 1.19
CA GLY A 245 -7.25 20.68 0.78
C GLY A 245 -6.82 21.94 1.55
N THR A 246 -5.72 21.90 2.29
CA THR A 246 -5.19 23.03 3.08
C THR A 246 -4.30 23.94 2.24
N CYS A 247 -4.21 25.23 2.58
CA CYS A 247 -3.32 26.15 1.86
C CYS A 247 -1.95 26.22 2.55
N ILE A 248 -0.93 25.66 1.90
CA ILE A 248 0.44 25.58 2.42
C ILE A 248 1.24 26.80 1.95
N PRO A 249 1.99 27.49 2.83
CA PRO A 249 2.92 28.55 2.45
C PRO A 249 3.99 28.09 1.46
N ASP A 250 4.35 28.93 0.48
CA ASP A 250 5.45 28.68 -0.47
C ASP A 250 6.81 28.47 0.23
N GLY A 251 6.92 28.91 1.48
CA GLY A 251 8.10 28.73 2.34
C GLY A 251 8.14 27.39 3.09
N TRP A 252 7.08 26.58 3.03
CA TRP A 252 7.06 25.26 3.66
C TRP A 252 7.99 24.29 2.92
N THR A 253 8.83 23.58 3.64
CA THR A 253 9.86 22.69 3.09
C THR A 253 9.74 21.24 3.56
N CYS A 254 8.88 20.95 4.52
CA CYS A 254 8.56 19.58 4.93
C CYS A 254 7.53 18.95 4.00
N GLU A 255 7.20 17.67 4.22
CA GLU A 255 6.13 17.00 3.47
C GLU A 255 4.84 17.82 3.59
N PRO A 256 4.13 18.14 2.48
CA PRO A 256 2.85 18.82 2.51
C PRO A 256 1.85 18.23 3.50
N ALA A 257 1.85 16.90 3.63
CA ALA A 257 0.95 16.16 4.50
C ALA A 257 1.06 16.51 5.98
N TYR A 258 2.17 17.10 6.44
CA TYR A 258 2.35 17.50 7.84
C TYR A 258 1.89 18.94 8.12
N TYR A 259 1.50 19.72 7.10
CA TYR A 259 1.11 21.12 7.33
C TYR A 259 -0.33 21.24 7.85
N GLY A 260 -0.49 21.52 9.15
CA GLY A 260 -1.80 21.73 9.76
C GLY A 260 -2.66 20.47 9.78
N ALA A 261 -2.03 19.31 9.94
CA ALA A 261 -2.67 17.99 9.91
C ALA A 261 -3.21 17.56 11.29
N THR A 262 -3.05 18.38 12.33
CA THR A 262 -3.43 18.11 13.72
C THR A 262 -2.76 16.88 14.33
N ASP A 263 -1.63 16.45 13.75
CA ASP A 263 -0.79 15.33 14.16
C ASP A 263 0.40 15.77 15.02
N GLY A 264 0.74 17.05 15.00
CA GLY A 264 1.68 17.70 15.89
C GLY A 264 2.08 19.06 15.35
N CYS A 265 3.09 19.66 15.97
CA CYS A 265 3.65 20.94 15.54
C CYS A 265 4.96 20.68 14.81
N ASP A 266 4.91 20.69 13.47
CA ASP A 266 6.08 20.46 12.61
C ASP A 266 6.93 21.71 12.45
N CYS A 267 8.07 21.71 13.12
CA CYS A 267 8.96 22.84 13.19
C CYS A 267 10.22 22.64 12.32
N ALA A 268 10.97 23.72 12.09
CA ALA A 268 12.09 23.78 11.15
C ALA A 268 11.70 23.50 9.68
N CYS A 269 10.41 23.59 9.37
CA CYS A 269 9.85 23.36 8.04
C CYS A 269 9.76 24.62 7.16
N GLY A 270 10.54 25.66 7.48
CA GLY A 270 10.62 26.91 6.69
C GLY A 270 9.44 27.89 6.85
N ALA A 271 8.28 27.40 7.28
CA ALA A 271 7.16 28.19 7.79
C ALA A 271 6.65 27.59 9.10
N VAL A 272 5.88 28.37 9.89
CA VAL A 272 5.27 27.86 11.12
C VAL A 272 4.07 26.98 10.77
N ASP A 273 4.03 25.80 11.37
CA ASP A 273 2.88 24.92 11.35
C ASP A 273 1.73 25.53 12.20
N PRO A 274 0.51 25.69 11.64
CA PRO A 274 -0.66 26.12 12.40
C PRO A 274 -0.91 25.34 13.68
N ASP A 275 -0.54 24.06 13.73
CA ASP A 275 -0.74 23.18 14.89
C ASP A 275 0.15 23.58 16.08
N CYS A 276 1.21 24.35 15.86
CA CYS A 276 2.02 24.96 16.92
C CYS A 276 1.26 26.00 17.76
N SER A 277 0.03 26.36 17.37
CA SER A 277 -0.85 27.17 18.20
C SER A 277 -1.52 26.39 19.32
N ASP A 278 -1.55 25.05 19.24
CA ASP A 278 -1.99 24.18 20.33
C ASP A 278 -0.84 23.93 21.30
N SER A 279 -1.05 24.28 22.57
CA SER A 279 -0.07 24.05 23.63
C SER A 279 0.12 22.58 24.02
N GLU A 280 -0.80 21.71 23.60
CA GLU A 280 -0.73 20.25 23.85
C GLU A 280 -0.11 19.48 22.67
N ALA A 281 0.11 20.14 21.52
CA ALA A 281 0.74 19.50 20.35
C ALA A 281 2.18 19.05 20.65
N THR A 282 2.52 17.86 20.15
CA THR A 282 3.90 17.36 20.18
C THR A 282 4.72 18.13 19.17
N VAL A 283 5.87 18.69 19.58
CA VAL A 283 6.76 19.44 18.67
C VAL A 283 7.69 18.47 17.95
N TYR A 284 7.68 18.50 16.62
CA TYR A 284 8.57 17.76 15.74
C TYR A 284 9.66 18.66 15.14
N GLY A 285 10.82 18.09 14.82
CA GLY A 285 11.94 18.79 14.18
C GLY A 285 12.83 19.65 15.09
N CYS A 286 12.57 19.68 16.41
CA CYS A 286 13.35 20.44 17.41
C CYS A 286 13.99 19.57 18.49
N ASP A 287 14.56 18.43 18.10
CA ASP A 287 15.23 17.46 18.97
C ASP A 287 16.77 17.49 18.87
N GLU A 288 17.32 18.45 18.12
CA GLU A 288 18.77 18.59 17.93
C GLU A 288 19.48 19.14 19.19
N PRO A 289 20.77 18.82 19.39
CA PRO A 289 21.55 19.34 20.52
C PRO A 289 21.66 20.88 20.49
N GLY A 290 20.98 21.54 21.43
CA GLY A 290 20.89 22.99 21.51
C GLY A 290 19.46 23.49 21.42
N ASP A 291 18.54 22.68 20.93
CA ASP A 291 17.13 23.04 20.92
C ASP A 291 16.49 22.83 22.30
N THR A 292 15.52 23.69 22.60
CA THR A 292 14.72 23.62 23.82
C THR A 292 13.41 22.86 23.64
N GLY A 293 13.18 22.27 22.46
CA GLY A 293 11.94 21.59 22.09
C GLY A 293 10.75 22.55 21.90
N VAL A 294 11.00 23.83 21.65
CA VAL A 294 9.96 24.85 21.45
C VAL A 294 10.01 25.37 20.02
N CYS A 295 8.88 25.31 19.32
CA CYS A 295 8.73 25.92 18.01
C CYS A 295 8.41 27.42 18.16
N LEU A 296 9.19 28.27 17.50
CA LEU A 296 8.98 29.71 17.51
C LEU A 296 7.93 30.11 16.45
N PRO A 297 7.29 31.29 16.58
CA PRO A 297 6.27 31.75 15.63
C PRO A 297 6.76 31.95 14.18
N ASP A 298 8.06 31.89 13.93
CA ASP A 298 8.65 31.92 12.58
C ASP A 298 8.94 30.52 12.01
N GLY A 299 8.52 29.46 12.72
CA GLY A 299 8.74 28.07 12.32
C GLY A 299 10.14 27.55 12.64
N THR A 300 10.94 28.28 13.42
CA THR A 300 12.30 27.85 13.81
C THR A 300 12.35 27.30 15.23
N CYS A 301 13.31 26.42 15.52
CA CYS A 301 13.50 25.88 16.86
C CYS A 301 14.19 26.88 17.80
N GLN A 302 13.64 27.02 19.01
CA GLN A 302 14.26 27.85 20.04
C GLN A 302 15.54 27.20 20.58
N GLN A 303 16.65 27.94 20.48
CA GLN A 303 17.97 27.54 20.98
C GLN A 303 18.18 27.84 22.48
N SER A 304 19.01 27.03 23.15
CA SER A 304 19.36 27.08 24.59
C SER A 304 20.56 27.96 24.92
#